data_AF-A0A6N0LNT8-F1
#
_entry.id   AF-A0A6N0LNT8-F1
#
_cell.length_a   1.000
_cell.length_b   1.000
_cell.length_c   1.000
_cell.angle_alpha   90.00
_cell.angle_beta   90.00
_cell.angle_gamma   90.00
#
_symmetry.space_group_name_H-M   'P 1'
#
loop_
_entity.id
_entity.type
_entity.pdbx_description
1 polymer ?
#
loop_
_entity_poly.entity_id
_entity_poly.type
_entity_poly.pdbx_seq_one_letter_code
_entity_poly.pdbx_strand_id
1 'polypeptide(L)'
;MTMLSVEDLVFVDEAGVNLGMTRRFGRALSGQRAYGTRPQQRGRNVSVIGTIALRGVVASIAIVGATDGLTFEAFIAQRLVPNL
;
A
#
# COMPACT_ATOMS: atom_id res chain seq x y z
N MET A 1 12.16 -32.68 6.18
CA MET A 1 11.32 -31.58 5.66
C MET A 1 10.48 -31.10 6.82
N THR A 2 10.82 -29.96 7.41
CA THR A 2 10.12 -29.41 8.58
C THR A 2 8.78 -28.87 8.13
N MET A 3 7.68 -29.32 8.73
CA MET A 3 6.37 -28.72 8.48
C MET A 3 6.32 -27.37 9.19
N LEU A 4 6.02 -26.31 8.44
CA LEU A 4 5.73 -24.98 8.98
C LEU A 4 4.24 -24.92 9.36
N SER A 5 3.96 -24.41 10.56
CA SER A 5 2.60 -24.13 10.98
C SER A 5 2.05 -22.95 10.19
N VAL A 6 0.77 -22.98 9.82
CA VAL A 6 0.16 -21.88 9.04
C VAL A 6 0.10 -20.60 9.88
N GLU A 7 0.03 -20.74 11.20
CA GLU A 7 0.04 -19.66 12.19
C GLU A 7 1.38 -18.90 12.23
N ASP A 8 2.47 -19.54 11.80
CA ASP A 8 3.81 -18.96 11.74
C ASP A 8 4.11 -18.28 10.38
N LEU A 9 3.17 -18.37 9.42
CA LEU A 9 3.35 -17.77 8.10
C LEU A 9 3.04 -16.26 8.12
N VAL A 10 3.96 -15.51 7.54
CA VAL A 10 3.88 -14.05 7.41
C VAL A 10 4.14 -13.68 5.95
N PHE A 11 3.24 -12.91 5.35
CA PHE A 11 3.27 -12.54 3.94
C PHE A 11 3.54 -11.04 3.80
N VAL A 12 4.56 -10.69 3.03
CA VAL A 12 4.99 -9.32 2.77
C VAL A 12 4.80 -9.02 1.29
N ASP A 13 4.24 -7.86 0.97
CA ASP A 13 4.11 -7.39 -0.42
C ASP A 13 4.25 -5.86 -0.48
N GLU A 14 4.46 -5.36 -1.70
CA GLU A 14 4.55 -3.93 -2.02
C GLU A 14 3.46 -3.51 -3.01
N ALA A 15 2.89 -2.33 -2.79
CA ALA A 15 1.91 -1.74 -3.70
C ALA A 15 2.12 -0.23 -3.89
N GLY A 16 2.12 0.21 -5.16
CA GLY A 16 2.19 1.62 -5.53
C GLY A 16 0.82 2.29 -5.67
N VAL A 17 0.68 3.47 -5.07
CA VAL A 17 -0.51 4.34 -5.17
C VAL A 17 -0.12 5.66 -5.83
N ASN A 18 -0.71 5.98 -6.98
CA ASN A 18 -0.53 7.27 -7.63
C ASN A 18 -1.55 8.29 -7.11
N LEU A 19 -1.09 9.37 -6.46
CA LEU A 19 -1.93 10.41 -5.86
C LEU A 19 -2.61 11.33 -6.89
N GLY A 20 -2.28 11.21 -8.18
CA GLY A 20 -2.95 11.89 -9.29
C GLY A 20 -4.20 11.15 -9.77
N MET A 21 -4.42 9.92 -9.31
CA MET A 21 -5.59 9.15 -9.67
C MET A 21 -6.84 9.69 -8.99
N THR A 22 -7.90 9.83 -9.76
CA THR A 22 -9.24 10.17 -9.30
C THR A 22 -10.26 9.36 -10.09
N ARG A 23 -11.48 9.25 -9.56
CA ARG A 23 -12.53 8.39 -10.12
C ARG A 23 -12.65 8.62 -11.63
N ARG A 24 -12.73 7.53 -12.38
CA ARG A 24 -12.92 7.59 -13.83
C ARG A 24 -14.31 8.14 -14.19
N PHE A 25 -15.31 7.86 -13.37
CA PHE A 25 -16.71 8.24 -13.60
C PHE A 25 -17.27 9.06 -12.44
N GLY A 26 -18.00 10.13 -12.79
CA GLY A 26 -18.80 10.92 -11.85
C GLY A 26 -20.26 10.46 -11.83
N ARG A 27 -21.03 10.95 -10.87
CA ARG A 27 -22.48 10.73 -10.77
C ARG A 27 -23.17 12.07 -10.57
N ALA A 28 -24.30 12.27 -11.25
CA ALA A 28 -25.18 13.43 -11.09
C ALA A 28 -26.62 12.99 -11.32
N LEU A 29 -27.57 13.80 -10.85
CA LEU A 29 -29.00 13.59 -11.13
C LEU A 29 -29.29 13.75 -12.63
N SER A 30 -30.43 13.23 -13.07
CA SER A 30 -30.87 13.40 -14.47
C SER A 30 -30.93 14.88 -14.84
N GLY A 31 -30.41 15.23 -16.02
CA GLY A 31 -30.34 16.61 -16.52
C GLY A 31 -29.19 17.46 -15.94
N GLN A 32 -28.40 16.93 -15.00
CA GLN A 32 -27.28 17.65 -14.37
C GLN A 32 -25.92 17.18 -14.89
N ARG A 33 -24.95 18.08 -14.99
CA ARG A 33 -23.57 17.74 -15.34
C ARG A 33 -22.82 17.24 -14.11
N ALA A 34 -22.16 16.09 -14.22
CA ALA A 34 -21.23 15.62 -13.20
C ALA A 34 -19.89 16.35 -13.34
N TYR A 35 -19.59 17.28 -12.44
CA TYR A 35 -18.30 17.95 -12.37
C TYR A 35 -17.31 17.11 -11.55
N GLY A 36 -16.02 17.22 -11.88
CA GLY A 36 -14.95 16.58 -11.14
C GLY A 36 -13.66 17.37 -11.28
N THR A 37 -12.84 17.36 -10.23
CA THR A 37 -11.50 17.92 -10.23
C THR A 37 -10.47 16.80 -10.22
N ARG A 38 -9.32 17.07 -10.84
CA ARG A 38 -8.14 16.19 -10.77
C ARG A 38 -6.94 17.06 -10.37
N PRO A 39 -5.96 16.53 -9.62
CA PRO A 39 -4.69 17.22 -9.42
C PRO A 39 -4.07 17.60 -10.78
N GLN A 40 -3.56 18.84 -10.91
CA GLN A 40 -3.02 19.33 -12.19
C GLN A 40 -1.71 18.65 -12.59
N GLN A 41 -0.96 18.12 -11.62
CA GLN A 41 0.28 17.38 -11.86
C GLN A 41 0.01 15.89 -12.06
N ARG A 42 0.99 15.16 -12.63
CA ARG A 42 0.96 13.70 -12.81
C ARG A 42 0.73 12.88 -11.52
N GLY A 43 0.69 13.53 -10.36
CA GLY A 43 0.60 12.89 -9.05
C GLY A 43 1.95 12.34 -8.61
N ARG A 44 2.20 12.36 -7.30
CA ARG A 44 3.32 11.61 -6.72
C ARG A 44 2.89 10.16 -6.52
N ASN A 45 3.81 9.24 -6.74
CA ASN A 45 3.60 7.84 -6.34
C ASN A 45 3.96 7.70 -4.86
N VAL A 46 3.18 6.92 -4.14
CA VAL A 46 3.46 6.47 -2.78
C VAL A 46 3.56 4.95 -2.85
N SER A 47 4.70 4.41 -2.44
CA SER A 47 4.88 2.97 -2.29
C SER A 47 4.44 2.58 -0.88
N VAL A 48 3.70 1.49 -0.78
CA VAL A 48 3.23 0.92 0.49
C VAL A 48 3.80 -0.48 0.62
N ILE A 49 4.57 -0.71 1.68
CA ILE A 49 4.95 -2.08 2.06
C ILE A 49 4.00 -2.51 3.17
N GLY A 50 3.37 -3.66 2.99
CA GLY A 50 2.43 -4.24 3.94
C GLY A 50 2.81 -5.66 4.32
N THR A 51 2.51 -6.04 5.55
CA THR A 51 2.71 -7.40 6.04
C THR A 51 1.47 -7.91 6.75
N ILE A 52 1.03 -9.12 6.39
CA ILE A 52 -0.14 -9.78 6.96
C ILE A 52 0.19 -11.21 7.44
N ALA A 53 -0.54 -11.65 8.45
CA ALA A 53 -0.55 -13.01 8.96
C ALA A 53 -1.99 -13.40 9.32
N LEU A 54 -2.23 -14.63 9.79
CA LEU A 54 -3.57 -15.04 10.23
C LEU A 54 -4.15 -14.14 11.35
N ARG A 55 -3.29 -13.49 12.14
CA ARG A 55 -3.69 -12.51 13.17
C ARG A 55 -4.04 -11.11 12.62
N GLY A 56 -3.95 -10.90 11.30
CA GLY A 56 -4.23 -9.62 10.64
C GLY A 56 -2.98 -8.91 10.14
N VAL A 57 -3.06 -7.58 10.03
CA VAL A 57 -1.92 -6.74 9.61
C VAL A 57 -0.87 -6.70 10.72
N VAL A 58 0.36 -7.06 10.39
CA VAL A 58 1.50 -7.12 11.33
C VAL A 58 2.29 -5.83 11.33
N ALA A 59 2.61 -5.31 10.14
CA ALA A 59 3.35 -4.06 9.96
C ALA A 59 3.02 -3.44 8.61
N SER A 60 3.13 -2.12 8.50
CA SER A 60 3.01 -1.40 7.23
C SER A 60 3.76 -0.07 7.25
N ILE A 61 4.22 0.38 6.09
CA ILE A 61 4.78 1.73 5.91
C ILE A 61 4.35 2.28 4.55
N ALA A 62 4.15 3.60 4.47
CA ALA A 62 3.90 4.33 3.24
C ALA A 62 5.00 5.37 3.02
N ILE A 63 5.64 5.33 1.85
CA ILE A 63 6.81 6.14 1.52
C ILE A 63 6.58 6.82 0.18
N VAL A 64 6.90 8.10 0.08
CA VAL A 64 6.71 8.83 -1.17
C VAL A 64 7.86 8.53 -2.12
N GLY A 65 7.54 8.11 -3.33
CA GLY A 65 8.50 7.67 -4.34
C GLY A 65 8.62 6.16 -4.41
N ALA A 66 9.64 5.69 -5.11
CA ALA A 66 9.96 4.26 -5.22
C ALA A 66 10.67 3.77 -3.95
N THR A 67 10.53 2.49 -3.67
CA THR A 67 11.25 1.80 -2.59
C THR A 67 12.53 1.18 -3.13
N ASP A 68 13.61 1.21 -2.35
CA ASP A 68 14.87 0.52 -2.64
C ASP A 68 15.15 -0.59 -1.60
N GLY A 69 16.23 -1.36 -1.82
CA GLY A 69 16.61 -2.45 -0.93
C GLY A 69 16.88 -1.99 0.51
N LEU A 70 17.54 -0.83 0.67
CA LEU A 70 17.83 -0.26 2.00
C LEU A 70 16.55 0.08 2.77
N THR A 71 15.59 0.68 2.10
CA THR A 71 14.29 1.01 2.67
C THR A 71 13.52 -0.26 3.07
N PHE A 72 13.59 -1.31 2.25
CA PHE A 72 12.99 -2.60 2.57
C PHE A 72 13.67 -3.28 3.78
N GLU A 73 15.00 -3.31 3.84
CA GLU A 73 15.76 -3.82 4.98
C GLU A 73 15.42 -3.07 6.27
N ALA A 74 15.34 -1.73 6.21
CA ALA A 74 14.93 -0.91 7.33
C ALA A 74 13.48 -1.22 7.76
N PHE A 75 12.56 -1.45 6.82
CA PHE A 75 11.21 -1.90 7.14
C PHE A 75 11.23 -3.26 7.87
N ILE A 76 11.99 -4.24 7.38
CA ILE A 76 12.09 -5.55 8.03
C ILE A 76 12.63 -5.39 9.46
N ALA A 77 13.77 -4.74 9.63
CA ALA A 77 14.45 -4.64 10.91
C ALA A 77 13.69 -3.77 11.93
N GLN A 78 13.10 -2.67 11.50
CA GLN A 78 12.54 -1.65 12.41
C GLN A 78 11.02 -1.72 12.55
N ARG A 79 10.30 -2.32 11.59
CA ARG A 79 8.84 -2.38 11.59
C ARG A 79 8.31 -3.79 11.67
N LEU A 80 8.84 -4.72 10.89
CA LEU A 80 8.31 -6.09 10.87
C LEU A 80 8.80 -6.92 12.06
N VAL A 81 10.12 -7.13 12.20
CA VAL A 81 10.72 -8.00 13.21
C VAL A 81 10.24 -7.71 14.65
N PRO A 82 10.06 -6.45 15.09
CA PRO A 82 9.52 -6.17 16.43
C PRO A 82 8.09 -6.66 16.69
N ASN A 83 7.35 -7.01 15.64
CA ASN A 83 5.95 -7.44 15.70
C ASN A 83 5.77 -8.92 15.31
N LEU A 84 6.87 -9.66 15.10
CA LEU A 84 6.86 -11.08 14.75
C LEU A 84 6.68 -11.96 15.98
#